data_AF-A0A660ZEP0-F1
#
_entry.id   AF-A0A660ZEP0-F1
#
_cell.length_a   1.000
_cell.length_b   1.000
_cell.length_c   1.000
_cell.angle_alpha   90.00
_cell.angle_beta   90.00
_cell.angle_gamma   90.00
#
_symmetry.space_group_name_H-M   'P 1'
#
loop_
_entity.id
_entity.type
_entity.pdbx_description
1 polymer ?
#
loop_
_entity_poly.entity_id
_entity_poly.type
_entity_poly.pdbx_seq_one_letter_code
_entity_poly.pdbx_strand_id
1 'polypeptide(L)'
;MKRLVLALGLIVLVAGSLMAENAGLTPEEALAQIQDYKSKTEALNSEIQSLQSTLESLRNEVQVLDTQINQLKEEINSLKAEIAKYPSEYEVQPGDYLAKIAAMRYIYNNAKAWPRIYRANRDKIKNPNLIYPGWVLKIPHGIVKEIEVIPGDCLWKIAGFYWIYNDPLQWPRIYKANKDKIKDPDLIYPGQVLTIPRD
;
A
#
# COMPACT_ATOMS: atom_id res chain seq x y z
N MET A 1 -26.94 29.70 13.45
CA MET A 1 -26.54 29.91 14.85
C MET A 1 -25.06 30.26 15.03
N LYS A 2 -24.08 29.53 14.46
CA LYS A 2 -22.63 29.86 14.63
C LYS A 2 -22.20 31.26 14.13
N ARG A 3 -22.80 31.79 13.06
CA ARG A 3 -22.52 33.15 12.54
C ARG A 3 -23.05 34.30 13.42
N LEU A 4 -24.10 34.06 14.21
CA LEU A 4 -24.66 35.04 15.14
C LEU A 4 -23.86 35.16 16.43
N VAL A 5 -23.30 34.04 16.91
CA VAL A 5 -22.46 34.00 18.13
C VAL A 5 -21.12 34.73 17.92
N LEU A 6 -20.54 34.64 16.72
CA LEU A 6 -19.32 35.39 16.35
C LEU A 6 -19.56 36.91 16.23
N ALA A 7 -20.70 37.33 15.68
CA ALA A 7 -21.06 38.75 15.59
C ALA A 7 -21.34 39.37 16.98
N LEU A 8 -22.01 38.63 17.86
CA LEU A 8 -22.24 39.04 19.25
C LEU A 8 -20.94 39.11 20.07
N GLY A 9 -20.01 38.17 19.85
CA GLY A 9 -18.69 38.19 20.50
C GLY A 9 -17.85 39.42 20.13
N LEU A 10 -17.94 39.88 18.87
CA LEU A 10 -17.23 41.08 18.41
C LEU A 10 -17.85 42.37 18.98
N ILE A 11 -19.17 42.44 19.06
CA ILE A 11 -19.89 43.59 19.66
C ILE A 11 -19.58 43.72 21.16
N VAL A 12 -19.48 42.58 21.87
CA VAL A 12 -19.13 42.56 23.30
C VAL A 12 -17.66 42.93 23.53
N LEU A 13 -16.74 42.59 22.61
CA LEU A 13 -15.34 43.00 22.69
C LEU A 13 -15.16 44.52 22.47
N VAL A 14 -15.91 45.10 21.52
CA VAL A 14 -15.92 46.56 21.29
C VAL A 14 -16.50 47.30 22.49
N ALA A 15 -17.55 46.77 23.11
CA ALA A 15 -18.14 47.37 24.31
C ALA A 15 -17.24 47.23 25.55
N GLY A 16 -16.49 46.13 25.69
CA GLY A 16 -15.58 45.88 26.80
C GLY A 16 -14.35 46.81 26.83
N SER A 17 -13.82 47.17 25.65
CA SER A 17 -12.68 48.09 25.55
C SER A 17 -13.06 49.55 25.73
N LEU A 18 -14.31 49.95 25.40
CA LEU A 18 -14.79 51.33 25.61
C LEU A 18 -14.92 51.70 27.10
N MET A 19 -15.02 50.72 27.99
CA MET A 19 -15.30 50.93 29.42
C MET A 19 -14.04 50.86 30.30
N ALA A 20 -12.87 50.60 29.74
CA ALA A 20 -11.65 50.26 30.50
C ALA A 20 -10.57 51.36 30.58
N GLU A 21 -10.71 52.52 29.93
CA GLU A 21 -9.68 53.58 30.00
C GLU A 21 -10.29 54.98 30.14
N ASN A 22 -9.94 55.67 31.24
CA ASN A 22 -10.45 56.99 31.65
C ASN A 22 -9.81 58.17 30.87
N ALA A 23 -9.51 57.98 29.59
CA ALA A 23 -9.20 59.05 28.65
C ALA A 23 -9.97 58.75 27.37
N GLY A 24 -11.09 59.46 27.14
CA GLY A 24 -11.87 59.27 25.92
C GLY A 24 -10.99 59.50 24.70
N LEU A 25 -10.90 58.51 23.82
CA LEU A 25 -10.19 58.63 22.55
C LEU A 25 -10.56 59.95 21.88
N THR A 26 -9.54 60.65 21.39
CA THR A 26 -9.79 61.80 20.52
C THR A 26 -10.53 61.32 19.25
N PRO A 27 -11.34 62.17 18.61
CA PRO A 27 -12.01 61.81 17.35
C PRO A 27 -11.05 61.29 16.28
N GLU A 28 -9.81 61.76 16.29
CA GLU A 28 -8.75 61.35 15.36
C GLU A 28 -8.25 59.92 15.64
N GLU A 29 -8.01 59.56 16.91
CA GLU A 29 -7.64 58.20 17.32
C GLU A 29 -8.77 57.20 17.05
N ALA A 30 -10.02 57.60 17.26
CA ALA A 30 -11.19 56.78 16.96
C ALA A 30 -11.32 56.51 15.45
N LEU A 31 -11.10 57.53 14.60
CA LEU A 31 -11.07 57.37 13.14
C LEU A 31 -9.93 56.47 12.67
N ALA A 32 -8.74 56.59 13.28
CA ALA A 32 -7.59 55.73 12.96
C ALA A 32 -7.87 54.26 13.30
N GLN A 33 -8.49 53.97 14.45
CA GLN A 33 -8.91 52.61 14.80
C GLN A 33 -9.96 52.06 13.84
N ILE A 34 -10.96 52.86 13.46
CA ILE A 34 -11.98 52.44 12.49
C ILE A 34 -11.34 52.06 11.15
N GLN A 35 -10.36 52.84 10.70
CA GLN A 35 -9.66 52.58 9.45
C GLN A 35 -8.76 51.33 9.53
N ASP A 36 -8.08 51.11 10.66
CA ASP A 36 -7.31 49.89 10.92
C ASP A 36 -8.20 48.64 10.97
N TYR A 37 -9.34 48.70 11.66
CA TYR A 37 -10.29 47.58 11.66
C TYR A 37 -10.86 47.32 10.27
N LYS A 38 -11.13 48.37 9.50
CA LYS A 38 -11.60 48.24 8.12
C LYS A 38 -10.57 47.49 7.25
N SER A 39 -9.29 47.90 7.30
CA SER A 39 -8.23 47.23 6.53
C SER A 39 -8.04 45.77 6.95
N LYS A 40 -8.10 45.47 8.26
CA LYS A 40 -8.07 44.10 8.78
C LYS A 40 -9.25 43.27 8.29
N THR A 41 -10.47 43.83 8.23
CA THR A 41 -11.63 43.11 7.68
C THR A 41 -11.50 42.84 6.19
N GLU A 42 -10.95 43.77 5.41
CA GLU A 42 -10.69 43.57 3.98
C GLU A 42 -9.62 42.49 3.74
N ALA A 43 -8.56 42.46 4.54
CA ALA A 43 -7.53 41.42 4.50
C ALA A 43 -8.10 40.04 4.86
N LEU A 44 -8.85 39.94 5.96
CA LEU A 44 -9.51 38.69 6.38
C LEU A 44 -10.51 38.19 5.34
N ASN A 45 -11.28 39.08 4.70
CA ASN A 45 -12.20 38.69 3.63
C ASN A 45 -11.46 38.10 2.42
N SER A 46 -10.31 38.68 2.08
CA SER A 46 -9.46 38.17 0.99
C SER A 46 -8.88 36.79 1.32
N GLU A 47 -8.47 36.57 2.57
CA GLU A 47 -8.00 35.27 3.06
C GLU A 47 -9.14 34.23 3.11
N ILE A 48 -10.34 34.62 3.55
CA ILE A 48 -11.52 33.73 3.52
C ILE A 48 -11.80 33.29 2.09
N GLN A 49 -11.70 34.19 1.11
CA GLN A 49 -11.93 33.87 -0.30
C GLN A 49 -10.88 32.89 -0.85
N SER A 50 -9.60 33.07 -0.49
CA SER A 50 -8.53 32.14 -0.90
C SER A 50 -8.64 30.77 -0.22
N LEU A 51 -9.08 30.72 1.04
CA LEU A 51 -9.35 29.46 1.73
C LEU A 51 -10.57 28.75 1.14
N GLN A 52 -11.60 29.49 0.73
CA GLN A 52 -12.77 28.92 0.05
C GLN A 52 -12.41 28.29 -1.30
N SER A 53 -11.59 28.95 -2.11
CA SER A 53 -11.14 28.38 -3.39
C SER A 53 -10.27 27.14 -3.17
N THR A 54 -9.42 27.17 -2.14
CA THR A 54 -8.60 26.02 -1.73
C THR A 54 -9.48 24.84 -1.29
N LEU A 55 -10.48 25.07 -0.44
CA LEU A 55 -11.43 24.04 -0.01
C LEU A 55 -12.19 23.41 -1.17
N GLU A 56 -12.59 24.21 -2.15
CA GLU A 56 -13.26 23.70 -3.35
C GLU A 56 -12.33 22.82 -4.19
N SER A 57 -11.07 23.24 -4.36
CA SER A 57 -10.05 22.42 -5.04
C SER A 57 -9.84 21.08 -4.33
N LEU A 58 -9.65 21.09 -3.01
CA LEU A 58 -9.45 19.86 -2.22
C LEU A 58 -10.69 18.96 -2.28
N ARG A 59 -11.90 19.52 -2.25
CA ARG A 59 -13.13 18.76 -2.38
C ARG A 59 -13.20 18.01 -3.71
N ASN A 60 -12.81 18.69 -4.79
CA ASN A 60 -12.78 18.07 -6.12
C ASN A 60 -11.72 16.95 -6.19
N GLU A 61 -10.55 17.16 -5.58
CA GLU A 61 -9.52 16.12 -5.49
C GLU A 61 -10.00 14.88 -4.72
N VAL A 62 -10.64 15.07 -3.56
CA VAL A 62 -11.24 13.97 -2.79
C VAL A 62 -12.27 13.21 -3.61
N GLN A 63 -13.14 13.92 -4.34
CA GLN A 63 -14.15 13.28 -5.18
C GLN A 63 -13.50 12.44 -6.29
N VAL A 64 -12.43 12.93 -6.93
CA VAL A 64 -11.68 12.16 -7.93
C VAL A 64 -11.04 10.92 -7.29
N LEU A 65 -10.40 11.05 -6.14
CA LEU A 65 -9.81 9.92 -5.41
C LEU A 65 -10.86 8.87 -5.04
N ASP A 66 -12.05 9.28 -4.61
CA ASP A 66 -13.15 8.36 -4.31
C ASP A 66 -13.57 7.54 -5.55
N THR A 67 -13.64 8.18 -6.73
CA THR A 67 -13.94 7.46 -7.97
C THR A 67 -12.86 6.44 -8.33
N GLN A 68 -11.58 6.80 -8.16
CA GLN A 68 -10.45 5.91 -8.41
C GLN A 68 -10.45 4.72 -7.44
N ILE A 69 -10.72 4.97 -6.16
CA ILE A 69 -10.83 3.93 -5.14
C ILE A 69 -11.93 2.93 -5.52
N ASN A 70 -13.08 3.40 -5.99
CA ASN A 70 -14.17 2.52 -6.38
C ASN A 70 -13.85 1.70 -7.63
N GLN A 71 -13.20 2.30 -8.63
CA GLN A 71 -12.72 1.58 -9.81
C GLN A 71 -11.71 0.48 -9.44
N LEU A 72 -10.72 0.80 -8.60
CA LEU A 72 -9.72 -0.16 -8.13
C LEU A 72 -10.35 -1.29 -7.31
N LYS A 73 -11.38 -1.01 -6.51
CA LYS A 73 -12.11 -2.05 -5.78
C LYS A 73 -12.79 -3.04 -6.72
N GLU A 74 -13.45 -2.57 -7.78
CA GLU A 74 -14.07 -3.44 -8.77
C GLU A 74 -13.04 -4.26 -9.55
N GLU A 75 -11.91 -3.66 -9.90
CA GLU A 75 -10.79 -4.37 -10.54
C GLU A 75 -10.22 -5.46 -9.62
N ILE A 76 -10.02 -5.17 -8.33
CA ILE A 76 -9.57 -6.17 -7.35
C ILE A 76 -10.57 -7.32 -7.25
N ASN A 77 -11.88 -7.02 -7.25
CA ASN A 77 -12.92 -8.06 -7.17
C ASN A 77 -12.93 -8.96 -8.41
N SER A 78 -12.78 -8.38 -9.61
CA SER A 78 -12.73 -9.15 -10.85
C SER A 78 -11.47 -10.04 -10.92
N LEU A 79 -10.32 -9.51 -10.54
CA LEU A 79 -9.06 -10.26 -10.47
C LEU A 79 -9.12 -11.40 -9.45
N LYS A 80 -9.74 -11.17 -8.28
CA LYS A 80 -9.98 -12.24 -7.29
C LYS A 80 -10.84 -13.36 -7.86
N ALA A 81 -11.91 -13.01 -8.59
CA ALA A 81 -12.77 -13.99 -9.24
C ALA A 81 -12.04 -14.76 -10.34
N GLU A 82 -11.13 -14.11 -11.08
CA GLU A 82 -10.30 -14.77 -12.06
C GLU A 82 -9.30 -15.75 -11.43
N ILE A 83 -8.62 -15.34 -10.35
CA ILE A 83 -7.69 -16.21 -9.61
C ILE A 83 -8.41 -17.44 -9.04
N ALA A 84 -9.66 -17.28 -8.58
CA ALA A 84 -10.47 -18.38 -8.05
C ALA A 84 -10.80 -19.48 -9.09
N LYS A 85 -10.60 -19.23 -10.39
CA LYS A 85 -10.76 -20.25 -11.43
C LYS A 85 -9.64 -21.30 -11.42
N TYR A 86 -8.50 -20.98 -10.82
CA TYR A 86 -7.36 -21.87 -10.72
C TYR A 86 -7.43 -22.64 -9.39
N PRO A 87 -7.18 -23.96 -9.39
CA PRO A 87 -7.33 -24.77 -8.20
C PRO A 87 -6.22 -24.45 -7.20
N SER A 88 -6.57 -24.25 -5.93
CA SER A 88 -5.61 -24.04 -4.84
C SER A 88 -4.89 -25.32 -4.40
N GLU A 89 -5.41 -26.47 -4.83
CA GLU A 89 -4.89 -27.80 -4.50
C GLU A 89 -4.98 -28.73 -5.71
N TYR A 90 -4.13 -29.74 -5.74
CA TYR A 90 -4.11 -30.76 -6.78
C TYR A 90 -3.90 -32.14 -6.16
N GLU A 91 -4.78 -33.09 -6.48
CA GLU A 91 -4.59 -34.49 -6.12
C GLU A 91 -3.73 -35.18 -7.18
N VAL A 92 -2.55 -35.64 -6.76
CA VAL A 92 -1.57 -36.32 -7.62
C VAL A 92 -2.19 -37.57 -8.24
N GLN A 93 -2.06 -37.70 -9.55
CA GLN A 93 -2.54 -38.86 -10.31
C GLN A 93 -1.40 -39.84 -10.64
N PRO A 94 -1.70 -41.11 -10.98
CA PRO A 94 -0.69 -42.05 -11.47
C PRO A 94 0.12 -41.49 -12.65
N GLY A 95 1.45 -41.53 -12.53
CA GLY A 95 2.38 -41.03 -13.55
C GLY A 95 2.62 -39.51 -13.52
N ASP A 96 2.24 -38.83 -12.44
CA ASP A 96 2.58 -37.43 -12.25
C ASP A 96 3.98 -37.20 -11.65
N TYR A 97 4.54 -36.06 -12.03
CA TYR A 97 5.71 -35.45 -11.40
C TYR A 97 5.51 -33.94 -11.36
N LEU A 98 6.20 -33.23 -10.46
CA LEU A 98 5.92 -31.81 -10.18
C LEU A 98 5.97 -30.91 -11.44
N ALA A 99 6.91 -31.16 -12.35
CA ALA A 99 7.00 -30.39 -13.59
C ALA A 99 5.86 -30.66 -14.57
N LYS A 100 5.30 -31.88 -14.61
CA LYS A 100 4.09 -32.18 -15.41
C LYS A 100 2.87 -31.45 -14.84
N ILE A 101 2.70 -31.48 -13.52
CA ILE A 101 1.60 -30.77 -12.85
C ILE A 101 1.71 -29.27 -13.11
N ALA A 102 2.90 -28.69 -12.93
CA ALA A 102 3.16 -27.28 -13.19
C ALA A 102 2.91 -26.87 -14.66
N ALA A 103 3.15 -27.77 -15.62
CA ALA A 103 2.92 -27.54 -17.04
C ALA A 103 1.44 -27.50 -17.44
N MET A 104 0.53 -27.99 -16.60
CA MET A 104 -0.90 -28.00 -16.91
C MET A 104 -1.42 -26.58 -17.09
N ARG A 105 -2.22 -26.38 -18.14
CA ARG A 105 -2.78 -25.06 -18.52
C ARG A 105 -3.56 -24.40 -17.37
N TYR A 106 -4.25 -25.21 -16.57
CA TYR A 106 -5.06 -24.75 -15.44
C TYR A 106 -4.27 -24.68 -14.12
N ILE A 107 -2.96 -24.96 -14.12
CA ILE A 107 -2.08 -24.82 -12.96
C ILE A 107 -1.20 -23.59 -13.13
N TYR A 108 -0.12 -23.70 -13.90
CA TYR A 108 0.79 -22.58 -14.20
C TYR A 108 1.10 -22.43 -15.67
N ASN A 109 0.72 -23.40 -16.51
CA ASN A 109 1.11 -23.47 -17.91
C ASN A 109 2.63 -23.32 -18.12
N ASN A 110 3.43 -23.80 -17.15
CA ASN A 110 4.88 -23.62 -17.14
C ASN A 110 5.55 -24.74 -16.34
N ALA A 111 6.19 -25.67 -17.02
CA ALA A 111 6.90 -26.78 -16.37
C ALA A 111 8.01 -26.31 -15.41
N LYS A 112 8.66 -25.16 -15.69
CA LYS A 112 9.71 -24.58 -14.83
C LYS A 112 9.16 -24.02 -13.52
N ALA A 113 7.83 -23.97 -13.36
CA ALA A 113 7.16 -23.56 -12.13
C ALA A 113 7.10 -24.65 -11.06
N TRP A 114 7.57 -25.87 -11.34
CA TRP A 114 7.58 -26.96 -10.37
C TRP A 114 8.21 -26.62 -9.01
N PRO A 115 9.27 -25.77 -8.88
CA PRO A 115 9.83 -25.46 -7.58
C PRO A 115 8.84 -24.70 -6.69
N ARG A 116 7.85 -24.02 -7.28
CA ARG A 116 6.78 -23.33 -6.55
C ARG A 116 5.87 -24.33 -5.83
N ILE A 117 5.50 -25.42 -6.50
CA ILE A 117 4.74 -26.53 -5.90
C ILE A 117 5.58 -27.20 -4.82
N TYR A 118 6.84 -27.52 -5.13
CA TYR A 118 7.74 -28.16 -4.17
C TYR A 118 7.89 -27.35 -2.88
N ARG A 119 8.17 -26.04 -2.99
CA ARG A 119 8.36 -25.14 -1.85
C ARG A 119 7.12 -25.05 -0.96
N ALA A 120 5.93 -24.99 -1.55
CA ALA A 120 4.68 -24.91 -0.79
C ALA A 120 4.34 -26.20 -0.02
N ASN A 121 4.96 -27.33 -0.38
CA ASN A 121 4.65 -28.65 0.15
C ASN A 121 5.88 -29.34 0.78
N ARG A 122 6.89 -28.58 1.24
CA ARG A 122 8.15 -29.11 1.81
C ARG A 122 7.94 -29.95 3.08
N ASP A 123 6.84 -29.71 3.78
CA ASP A 123 6.37 -30.51 4.90
C ASP A 123 6.10 -31.95 4.46
N LYS A 124 5.51 -32.15 3.27
CA LYS A 124 5.13 -33.45 2.71
C LYS A 124 6.14 -34.04 1.73
N ILE A 125 6.73 -33.22 0.86
CA ILE A 125 7.66 -33.63 -0.19
C ILE A 125 9.10 -33.43 0.30
N LYS A 126 9.80 -34.53 0.58
CA LYS A 126 11.22 -34.49 0.95
C LYS A 126 12.16 -34.57 -0.26
N ASN A 127 11.76 -35.36 -1.27
CA ASN A 127 12.45 -35.45 -2.54
C ASN A 127 11.52 -34.91 -3.64
N PRO A 128 11.88 -33.85 -4.38
CA PRO A 128 11.03 -33.24 -5.40
C PRO A 128 10.71 -34.19 -6.57
N ASN A 129 11.51 -35.24 -6.78
CA ASN A 129 11.28 -36.25 -7.81
C ASN A 129 10.38 -37.40 -7.34
N LEU A 130 9.91 -37.37 -6.09
CA LEU A 130 9.11 -38.43 -5.49
C LEU A 130 7.80 -37.88 -4.93
N ILE A 131 6.72 -38.10 -5.68
CA ILE A 131 5.34 -37.85 -5.26
C ILE A 131 4.52 -39.11 -5.51
N TYR A 132 3.45 -39.31 -4.73
CA TYR A 132 2.62 -40.51 -4.80
C TYR A 132 1.18 -40.16 -5.19
N PRO A 133 0.50 -41.01 -5.98
CA PRO A 133 -0.92 -40.85 -6.28
C PRO A 133 -1.78 -40.70 -5.02
N GLY A 134 -2.82 -39.87 -5.09
CA GLY A 134 -3.70 -39.54 -3.97
C GLY A 134 -3.15 -38.46 -3.03
N TRP A 135 -1.91 -38.01 -3.21
CA TRP A 135 -1.41 -36.86 -2.47
C TRP A 135 -2.13 -35.59 -2.90
N VAL A 136 -2.82 -34.95 -1.98
CA VAL A 136 -3.24 -33.55 -2.17
C VAL A 136 -2.05 -32.63 -1.92
N LEU A 137 -1.71 -31.82 -2.93
CA LEU A 137 -0.64 -30.83 -2.92
C LEU A 137 -1.22 -29.42 -3.00
N LYS A 138 -0.68 -28.49 -2.22
CA LYS A 138 -0.97 -27.06 -2.31
C LYS A 138 -0.42 -26.48 -3.61
N ILE A 139 -1.24 -25.71 -4.31
CA ILE A 139 -0.88 -25.01 -5.55
C ILE A 139 -1.03 -23.50 -5.32
N PRO A 140 0.04 -22.77 -5.00
CA PRO A 140 -0.05 -21.33 -4.74
C PRO A 140 -0.15 -20.51 -6.04
N HIS A 141 -1.09 -19.57 -6.12
CA HIS A 141 -1.25 -18.67 -7.27
C HIS A 141 -0.92 -17.19 -6.99
N GLY A 142 -0.77 -16.79 -5.72
CA GLY A 142 -0.50 -15.41 -5.32
C GLY A 142 0.98 -14.99 -5.26
N ILE A 143 1.19 -13.70 -5.01
CA ILE A 143 2.51 -13.10 -4.79
C ILE A 143 3.11 -13.68 -3.52
N VAL A 144 4.37 -14.10 -3.60
CA VAL A 144 5.15 -14.58 -2.46
C VAL A 144 5.80 -13.39 -1.77
N LYS A 145 5.50 -13.20 -0.47
CA LYS A 145 6.08 -12.16 0.40
C LYS A 145 7.38 -12.60 1.07
N GLU A 146 7.49 -13.90 1.34
CA GLU A 146 8.64 -14.50 2.01
C GLU A 146 8.98 -15.83 1.36
N ILE A 147 10.26 -16.16 1.29
CA ILE A 147 10.74 -17.44 0.77
C ILE A 147 11.69 -18.10 1.76
N GLU A 148 11.45 -19.37 2.03
CA GLU A 148 12.42 -20.22 2.72
C GLU A 148 13.50 -20.66 1.72
N VAL A 149 14.76 -20.41 2.06
CA VAL A 149 15.94 -20.86 1.32
C VAL A 149 16.05 -22.38 1.43
N ILE A 150 16.28 -23.05 0.31
CA ILE A 150 16.47 -24.51 0.26
C ILE A 150 17.88 -24.85 -0.24
N PRO A 151 18.36 -26.09 -0.04
CA PRO A 151 19.66 -26.51 -0.57
C PRO A 151 19.77 -26.23 -2.08
N GLY A 152 20.87 -25.58 -2.49
CA GLY A 152 21.12 -25.18 -3.88
C GLY A 152 20.43 -23.90 -4.34
N ASP A 153 19.88 -23.11 -3.42
CA ASP A 153 19.46 -21.74 -3.71
C ASP A 153 20.64 -20.75 -3.63
N CYS A 154 20.52 -19.70 -4.44
CA CYS A 154 21.28 -18.47 -4.34
C CYS A 154 20.32 -17.30 -4.62
N LEU A 155 20.68 -16.08 -4.20
CA LEU A 155 19.82 -14.91 -4.39
C LEU A 155 19.46 -14.67 -5.86
N TRP A 156 20.42 -14.91 -6.76
CA TRP A 156 20.23 -14.84 -8.22
C TRP A 156 19.13 -15.78 -8.72
N LYS A 157 19.19 -17.06 -8.30
CA LYS A 157 18.19 -18.07 -8.67
C LYS A 157 16.82 -17.74 -8.10
N ILE A 158 16.76 -17.28 -6.85
CA ILE A 158 15.50 -16.88 -6.20
C ILE A 158 14.86 -15.72 -6.96
N ALA A 159 15.62 -14.67 -7.27
CA ALA A 159 15.14 -13.53 -8.04
C ALA A 159 14.66 -13.94 -9.44
N GLY A 160 15.35 -14.89 -10.07
CA GLY A 160 15.05 -15.43 -11.39
C GLY A 160 13.77 -16.27 -11.48
N PHE A 161 13.15 -16.68 -10.37
CA PHE A 161 11.87 -17.36 -10.44
C PHE A 161 10.80 -16.42 -11.02
N TYR A 162 9.99 -16.92 -11.96
CA TYR A 162 8.96 -16.11 -12.62
C TYR A 162 7.90 -15.57 -11.64
N TRP A 163 7.68 -16.25 -10.51
CA TRP A 163 6.77 -15.82 -9.43
C TRP A 163 7.44 -14.92 -8.39
N ILE A 164 8.76 -14.70 -8.51
CA ILE A 164 9.51 -13.72 -7.73
C ILE A 164 9.69 -12.49 -8.61
N TYR A 165 10.81 -12.28 -9.29
CA TYR A 165 10.98 -11.09 -10.14
C TYR A 165 11.03 -11.41 -11.62
N ASN A 166 11.12 -12.69 -12.00
CA ASN A 166 11.40 -13.11 -13.36
C ASN A 166 12.66 -12.45 -13.96
N ASP A 167 13.55 -11.96 -13.08
CA ASP A 167 14.76 -11.24 -13.42
C ASP A 167 15.79 -11.55 -12.35
N PRO A 168 16.75 -12.43 -12.66
CA PRO A 168 17.80 -12.78 -11.72
C PRO A 168 18.68 -11.60 -11.28
N LEU A 169 18.79 -10.54 -12.09
CA LEU A 169 19.57 -9.34 -11.76
C LEU A 169 18.95 -8.53 -10.62
N GLN A 170 17.70 -8.82 -10.22
CA GLN A 170 17.01 -8.20 -9.09
C GLN A 170 17.42 -8.79 -7.74
N TRP A 171 18.32 -9.78 -7.70
CA TRP A 171 18.83 -10.35 -6.46
C TRP A 171 19.33 -9.33 -5.42
N PRO A 172 19.93 -8.17 -5.78
CA PRO A 172 20.36 -7.18 -4.79
C PRO A 172 19.19 -6.60 -3.98
N ARG A 173 17.96 -6.60 -4.52
CA ARG A 173 16.76 -6.17 -3.77
C ARG A 173 16.47 -7.11 -2.61
N ILE A 174 16.57 -8.42 -2.84
CA ILE A 174 16.40 -9.44 -1.80
C ILE A 174 17.47 -9.24 -0.73
N TYR A 175 18.73 -9.08 -1.13
CA TYR A 175 19.82 -8.82 -0.18
C TYR A 175 19.57 -7.55 0.65
N LYS A 176 19.25 -6.42 -0.01
CA LYS A 176 19.02 -5.14 0.65
C LYS A 176 17.90 -5.21 1.69
N ALA A 177 16.81 -5.91 1.39
CA ALA A 177 15.68 -6.08 2.30
C ALA A 177 15.95 -7.05 3.46
N ASN A 178 17.02 -7.85 3.40
CA ASN A 178 17.35 -8.87 4.39
C ASN A 178 18.78 -8.71 4.94
N LYS A 179 19.35 -7.51 4.93
CA LYS A 179 20.71 -7.24 5.44
C LYS A 179 20.88 -7.58 6.92
N ASP A 180 19.80 -7.57 7.68
CA ASP A 180 19.75 -8.02 9.06
C ASP A 180 19.95 -9.54 9.20
N LYS A 181 19.59 -10.31 8.16
CA LYS A 181 19.67 -11.79 8.13
C LYS A 181 20.85 -12.32 7.30
N ILE A 182 21.31 -11.56 6.31
CA ILE A 182 22.36 -11.94 5.36
C ILE A 182 23.56 -11.01 5.56
N LYS A 183 24.66 -11.56 6.08
CA LYS A 183 25.91 -10.81 6.27
C LYS A 183 26.72 -10.72 4.97
N ASP A 184 26.76 -11.81 4.23
CA ASP A 184 27.45 -11.95 2.95
C ASP A 184 26.41 -12.35 1.89
N PRO A 185 26.22 -11.56 0.82
CA PRO A 185 25.22 -11.85 -0.21
C PRO A 185 25.42 -13.19 -0.94
N ASP A 186 26.64 -13.72 -0.94
CA ASP A 186 26.95 -15.02 -1.54
C ASP A 186 26.66 -16.20 -0.60
N LEU A 187 26.37 -15.93 0.69
CA LEU A 187 26.11 -16.93 1.71
C LEU A 187 24.68 -16.82 2.25
N ILE A 188 23.81 -17.66 1.68
CA ILE A 188 22.49 -17.98 2.24
C ILE A 188 22.42 -19.45 2.62
N TYR A 189 21.67 -19.75 3.68
CA TYR A 189 21.62 -21.07 4.30
C TYR A 189 20.21 -21.67 4.23
N PRO A 190 20.07 -22.99 4.01
CA PRO A 190 18.78 -23.66 4.07
C PRO A 190 18.01 -23.35 5.37
N GLY A 191 16.72 -23.09 5.25
CA GLY A 191 15.83 -22.74 6.36
C GLY A 191 15.77 -21.23 6.68
N GLN A 192 16.64 -20.40 6.10
CA GLN A 192 16.48 -18.94 6.22
C GLN A 192 15.20 -18.47 5.52
N VAL A 193 14.41 -17.64 6.21
CA VAL A 193 13.22 -17.00 5.63
C VAL A 193 13.56 -15.58 5.22
N LEU A 194 13.55 -15.34 3.90
CA LEU A 194 13.90 -14.07 3.29
C LEU A 194 12.65 -13.33 2.83
N THR A 195 12.55 -12.05 3.18
CA THR A 195 11.54 -11.12 2.69
C THR A 195 11.77 -10.82 1.21
N ILE A 196 10.71 -10.80 0.42
CA ILE A 196 10.73 -10.47 -1.01
C ILE A 196 10.09 -9.09 -1.20
N PRO A 197 10.87 -8.00 -1.28
CA PRO A 197 10.34 -6.64 -1.45
C PRO A 197 9.64 -6.47 -2.80
N ARG A 198 8.62 -5.61 -2.86
CA ARG A 198 7.81 -5.38 -4.07
C ARG A 198 7.69 -3.90 -4.43
N ASP A 199 7.99 -3.06 -3.46
CA ASP A 199 8.17 -1.62 -3.47
C ASP A 199 9.50 -1.17 -4.07
#